data_AF-A0A3D3S883-F1
#
_entry.id   AF-A0A3D3S883-F1
#
_cell.length_a   1.000
_cell.length_b   1.000
_cell.length_c   1.000
_cell.angle_alpha   90.00
_cell.angle_beta   90.00
_cell.angle_gamma   90.00
#
_symmetry.space_group_name_H-M   'P 1'
#
loop_
_entity.id
_entity.type
_entity.pdbx_description
1 polymer ?
#
loop_
_entity_poly.entity_id
_entity_poly.type
_entity_poly.pdbx_seq_one_letter_code
_entity_poly.pdbx_strand_id
1 'polypeptide(L)'
;MSYPKFPPVTLQHWQAAAEKSLRGKPLESLTWHTPDGVDVKPLYTAADLDGLAFADTLPGLEPFVRGPQPTMYAGRPWTIRQYAGFSTAEESNAF
;
A
#
# COMPACT_ATOMS: atom_id res chain seq x y z
N MET A 1 -32.06 -7.36 5.95
CA MET A 1 -31.37 -8.67 5.92
C MET A 1 -30.54 -8.79 7.18
N SER A 2 -30.79 -9.81 8.02
CA SER A 2 -29.97 -10.09 9.20
C SER A 2 -28.80 -10.97 8.79
N TYR A 3 -27.57 -10.47 8.91
CA TYR A 3 -26.38 -11.29 8.69
C TYR A 3 -26.23 -12.32 9.82
N PRO A 4 -25.73 -13.54 9.53
CA PRO A 4 -25.36 -14.49 10.56
C PRO A 4 -24.30 -13.88 11.49
N LYS A 5 -24.54 -13.94 12.81
CA LYS A 5 -23.57 -13.47 13.81
C LYS A 5 -22.51 -14.55 14.03
N PHE A 6 -21.27 -14.22 13.69
CA PHE A 6 -20.09 -15.00 14.04
C PHE A 6 -19.43 -14.42 15.31
N PRO A 7 -18.72 -15.24 16.10
CA PRO A 7 -17.91 -14.72 17.20
C PRO A 7 -16.80 -13.80 16.68
N PRO A 8 -16.37 -12.80 17.46
CA PRO A 8 -15.29 -11.91 17.06
C PRO A 8 -13.96 -12.68 16.97
N VAL A 9 -13.22 -12.48 15.88
CA VAL A 9 -11.87 -13.02 15.68
C VAL A 9 -10.85 -11.94 16.05
N THR A 10 -9.77 -12.34 16.72
CA THR A 10 -8.69 -11.43 17.17
C THR A 10 -7.37 -11.75 16.49
N LEU A 11 -6.38 -10.87 16.65
CA LEU A 11 -5.03 -11.10 16.13
C LEU A 11 -4.40 -12.38 16.68
N GLN A 12 -4.64 -12.73 17.95
CA GLN A 12 -4.12 -13.96 18.55
C GLN A 12 -4.68 -15.22 17.88
N HIS A 13 -5.96 -15.20 17.51
CA HIS A 13 -6.56 -16.33 16.78
C HIS A 13 -5.87 -16.53 15.42
N TRP A 14 -5.54 -15.43 14.73
CA TRP A 14 -4.80 -15.48 13.48
C TRP A 14 -3.36 -15.98 13.69
N GLN A 15 -2.64 -15.49 14.71
CA GLN A 15 -1.27 -15.92 15.02
C GLN A 15 -1.22 -17.43 15.24
N ALA A 16 -2.10 -17.98 16.08
CA ALA A 16 -2.17 -19.41 16.35
C ALA A 16 -2.47 -20.24 15.08
N ALA A 17 -3.37 -19.75 14.22
CA ALA A 17 -3.69 -20.42 12.96
C ALA A 17 -2.52 -20.37 11.97
N ALA A 18 -1.80 -19.25 11.92
CA ALA A 18 -0.62 -19.06 11.07
C ALA A 18 0.53 -19.96 11.52
N GLU A 19 0.86 -19.96 12.81
CA GLU A 19 1.89 -20.84 13.40
C GLU A 19 1.62 -22.33 13.13
N LYS A 20 0.35 -22.76 13.30
CA LYS A 20 -0.06 -24.12 12.96
C LYS A 20 0.18 -24.45 11.48
N SER A 21 -0.04 -23.48 10.60
CA SER A 21 0.15 -23.64 9.15
C SER A 21 1.64 -23.67 8.75
N LEU A 22 2.51 -23.02 9.53
CA LEU A 22 3.94 -22.91 9.30
C LEU A 22 4.76 -24.16 9.65
N ARG A 23 4.13 -25.20 10.21
CA ARG A 23 4.74 -26.52 10.49
C ARG A 23 6.11 -26.41 11.22
N GLY A 24 6.16 -25.57 12.26
CA GLY A 24 7.35 -25.39 13.08
C GLY A 24 8.31 -24.29 12.63
N LYS A 25 8.03 -23.59 11.52
CA LYS A 25 8.74 -22.35 11.21
C LYS A 25 8.21 -21.19 12.08
N PRO A 26 9.09 -20.29 12.55
CA PRO A 26 8.68 -19.13 13.33
C PRO A 26 7.79 -18.19 12.51
N LEU A 27 6.85 -17.49 13.15
CA LEU A 27 5.94 -16.56 12.48
C LEU A 27 6.70 -15.40 11.81
N GLU A 28 7.82 -15.01 12.42
CA GLU A 28 8.77 -14.00 11.95
C GLU A 28 9.36 -14.36 10.58
N SER A 29 9.41 -15.64 10.21
CA SER A 29 9.87 -16.07 8.89
C SER A 29 8.97 -15.61 7.73
N LEU A 30 7.77 -15.10 8.04
CA LEU A 30 6.87 -14.48 7.06
C LEU A 30 7.13 -12.99 6.84
N THR A 31 7.94 -12.34 7.67
CA THR A 31 8.30 -10.94 7.48
C THR A 31 9.21 -10.82 6.26
N TRP A 32 8.83 -9.95 5.32
CA TRP A 32 9.67 -9.65 4.18
C TRP A 32 10.58 -8.47 4.50
N HIS A 33 11.89 -8.70 4.49
CA HIS A 33 12.90 -7.66 4.57
C HIS A 33 13.19 -7.11 3.17
N THR A 34 12.85 -5.85 2.92
CA THR A 34 13.18 -5.22 1.64
C THR A 34 14.69 -4.97 1.54
N PRO A 35 15.24 -4.85 0.32
CA PRO A 35 16.65 -4.50 0.13
C PRO A 35 17.06 -3.18 0.80
N ASP A 36 16.11 -2.26 0.97
CA ASP A 36 16.31 -0.95 1.60
C ASP A 36 16.16 -0.98 3.13
N GLY A 37 16.01 -2.17 3.74
CA GLY A 37 15.97 -2.36 5.19
C GLY A 37 14.61 -2.10 5.85
N VAL A 38 13.50 -2.22 5.10
CA VAL A 38 12.14 -2.10 5.64
C VAL A 38 11.55 -3.48 5.91
N ASP A 39 11.04 -3.68 7.11
CA ASP A 39 10.36 -4.91 7.51
C ASP A 39 8.87 -4.84 7.18
N VAL A 40 8.44 -5.64 6.20
CA VAL A 40 7.05 -5.73 5.79
C VAL A 40 6.37 -6.86 6.56
N LYS A 41 5.46 -6.49 7.48
CA LYS A 41 4.66 -7.46 8.24
C LYS A 41 3.80 -8.32 7.31
N PRO A 42 3.57 -9.60 7.63
CA PRO A 42 2.72 -10.48 6.84
C PRO A 42 1.22 -10.18 6.97
N LEU A 43 0.83 -9.37 7.95
CA LEU A 43 -0.53 -8.91 8.17
C LEU A 43 -0.51 -7.52 8.81
N TYR A 44 -1.36 -6.62 8.31
CA TYR A 44 -1.66 -5.32 8.91
C TYR A 44 -3.14 -5.27 9.30
N THR A 45 -3.44 -4.52 10.35
CA THR A 45 -4.75 -4.41 10.97
C THR A 45 -5.11 -2.95 11.20
N ALA A 46 -6.32 -2.67 11.67
CA ALA A 46 -6.72 -1.33 12.07
C ALA A 46 -5.82 -0.74 13.18
N ALA A 47 -5.25 -1.58 14.05
CA ALA A 47 -4.33 -1.14 15.10
C ALA A 47 -3.01 -0.58 14.52
N ASP A 48 -2.62 -0.97 13.29
CA ASP A 48 -1.44 -0.42 12.63
C ASP A 48 -1.65 1.02 12.11
N LEU A 49 -2.89 1.51 12.17
CA LEU A 49 -3.21 2.92 11.89
C LEU A 49 -3.08 3.80 13.13
N ASP A 50 -3.01 3.21 14.33
CA ASP A 50 -2.96 3.96 15.58
C ASP A 50 -1.70 4.83 15.65
N GLY A 51 -1.89 6.12 15.94
CA GLY A 51 -0.79 7.08 16.05
C GLY A 51 -0.24 7.61 14.71
N LEU A 52 -0.80 7.18 13.56
CA LEU A 52 -0.45 7.78 12.27
C LEU A 52 -1.06 9.19 12.13
N ALA A 53 -0.23 10.21 12.34
CA ALA A 53 -0.64 11.62 12.35
C ALA A 53 -1.41 12.08 11.10
N PHE A 54 -1.17 11.44 9.94
CA PHE A 54 -1.72 11.87 8.66
C PHE A 54 -2.60 10.82 7.96
N ALA A 55 -3.01 9.77 8.68
CA ALA A 55 -3.85 8.71 8.12
C ALA A 55 -5.21 9.23 7.65
N ASP A 56 -5.77 10.24 8.33
CA ASP A 56 -7.09 10.82 8.05
C ASP A 56 -7.02 12.24 7.46
N THR A 57 -6.16 12.42 6.45
CA THR A 57 -6.04 13.69 5.69
C THR A 57 -6.82 13.63 4.38
N LEU A 58 -6.99 14.78 3.71
CA LEU A 58 -7.68 14.90 2.42
C LEU A 58 -6.72 15.33 1.30
N PRO A 59 -6.92 14.88 0.04
CA PRO A 59 -6.08 15.32 -1.08
C PRO A 59 -6.25 16.81 -1.36
N GLY A 60 -5.20 17.46 -1.87
CA GLY A 60 -5.18 18.88 -2.19
C GLY A 60 -5.08 19.82 -0.99
N LEU A 61 -4.90 19.29 0.22
CA LEU A 61 -4.73 20.05 1.46
C LEU A 61 -3.46 19.57 2.19
N GLU A 62 -2.78 20.47 2.90
CA GLU A 62 -1.59 20.15 3.70
C GLU A 62 -1.87 18.99 4.68
N PRO A 63 -0.92 18.05 4.89
CA PRO A 63 0.44 17.98 4.33
C PRO A 63 0.54 17.27 2.97
N PHE A 64 -0.57 17.18 2.21
CA PHE A 64 -0.62 16.64 0.84
C PHE A 64 -0.26 15.15 0.71
N VAL A 65 -0.33 14.36 1.79
CA VAL A 65 -0.03 12.91 1.80
C VAL A 65 -0.91 12.14 0.81
N ARG A 66 -2.15 12.59 0.57
CA ARG A 66 -3.07 11.99 -0.41
C ARG A 66 -3.02 12.58 -1.81
N GLY A 67 -2.05 13.46 -2.06
CA GLY A 67 -1.80 14.10 -3.36
C GLY A 67 -2.07 15.61 -3.36
N PRO A 68 -1.50 16.33 -4.34
CA PRO A 68 -1.51 17.79 -4.37
C PRO A 68 -2.78 18.43 -4.95
N GLN A 69 -3.68 17.66 -5.57
CA GLN A 69 -4.90 18.18 -6.20
C GLN A 69 -6.15 17.61 -5.52
N PRO A 70 -7.20 18.39 -5.22
CA PRO A 70 -8.38 17.90 -4.50
C PRO A 70 -9.10 16.71 -5.16
N THR A 71 -9.14 16.68 -6.49
CA THR A 71 -9.84 15.61 -7.24
C THR A 71 -8.90 14.54 -7.79
N MET A 72 -7.58 14.75 -7.71
CA MET A 72 -6.54 13.89 -8.31
C MET A 72 -6.96 13.34 -9.69
N TYR A 73 -6.77 12.03 -9.91
CA TYR A 73 -7.05 11.37 -11.19
C TYR A 73 -8.54 11.09 -11.45
N ALA A 74 -9.41 11.31 -10.47
CA ALA A 74 -10.85 11.29 -10.71
C ALA A 74 -11.32 12.51 -11.52
N GLY A 75 -10.62 13.66 -11.41
CA GLY A 75 -10.89 14.85 -12.21
C GLY A 75 -10.13 14.87 -13.55
N ARG A 76 -8.83 14.56 -13.52
CA ARG A 76 -7.99 14.47 -14.73
C ARG A 76 -6.92 13.40 -14.55
N PRO A 77 -6.84 12.39 -15.44
CA PRO A 77 -5.78 11.37 -15.39
C PRO A 77 -4.37 11.99 -15.44
N TRP A 78 -3.38 11.22 -14.99
CA TRP A 78 -1.97 11.62 -15.13
C TRP A 78 -1.63 11.80 -16.62
N THR A 79 -0.73 12.75 -16.90
CA THR A 79 -0.24 12.95 -18.26
C THR A 79 0.66 11.78 -18.65
N ILE A 80 0.31 11.09 -19.73
CA ILE A 80 1.20 10.11 -20.37
C ILE A 80 2.37 10.90 -20.99
N ARG A 81 3.58 10.67 -20.49
CA ARG A 81 4.79 11.35 -20.96
C ARG A 81 5.80 10.29 -21.38
N GLN A 82 5.78 9.94 -22.65
CA GLN A 82 6.72 8.97 -23.20
C GLN A 82 8.11 9.58 -23.27
N TYR A 83 9.11 8.83 -22.82
CA TYR A 83 10.48 9.12 -23.16
C TYR A 83 10.68 8.71 -24.62
N ALA A 84 10.85 9.70 -25.49
CA ALA A 84 11.11 9.53 -26.90
C ALA A 84 12.42 10.25 -27.26
N GLY A 85 13.22 9.62 -28.11
CA GLY A 85 14.49 10.14 -28.57
C GLY A 85 15.17 9.12 -29.47
N PHE A 86 15.62 9.58 -30.63
CA PHE A 86 16.36 8.81 -31.63
C PHE A 86 17.72 9.48 -31.87
N SER A 87 18.61 8.77 -32.56
CA SER A 87 20.01 9.13 -32.76
C SER A 87 20.22 10.58 -33.21
N THR A 88 19.35 11.10 -34.09
CA THR A 88 19.40 12.50 -34.54
C THR A 88 18.18 13.31 -34.07
N ALA A 89 18.34 14.63 -34.04
CA ALA A 89 17.25 15.55 -33.74
C ALA A 89 16.12 15.45 -34.79
N GLU A 90 16.46 15.24 -36.06
CA GLU A 90 15.48 15.12 -37.15
C GLU A 90 14.62 13.86 -36.97
N GLU A 91 15.26 12.71 -36.71
CA GLU A 91 14.55 11.44 -36.43
C GLU A 91 13.71 11.53 -35.15
N SER A 92 14.20 12.24 -34.13
CA SER A 92 13.46 12.45 -32.88
C SER A 92 12.21 13.32 -33.04
N ASN A 93 12.24 14.30 -33.95
CA ASN A 93 11.10 15.17 -34.22
C ASN A 93 10.05 14.52 -35.14
N ALA A 94 10.45 13.56 -35.97
CA ALA A 94 9.55 12.86 -36.89
C ALA A 94 8.75 11.72 -36.22
N PHE A 95 9.10 11.37 -34.98
CA PHE A 95 8.46 10.36 -34.17
C PHE A 95 7.37 10.94 -33.27
#